data_AF-A0A3D6B7Q6-F1
#
_entry.id   AF-A0A3D6B7Q6-F1
#
_cell.length_a   1.000
_cell.length_b   1.000
_cell.length_c   1.000
_cell.angle_alpha   90.00
_cell.angle_beta   90.00
_cell.angle_gamma   90.00
#
_symmetry.space_group_name_H-M   'P 1'
#
loop_
_entity.id
_entity.type
_entity.pdbx_description
1 polymer ?
#
loop_
_entity_poly.entity_id
_entity_poly.type
_entity_poly.pdbx_seq_one_letter_code
_entity_poly.pdbx_strand_id
1 'polypeptide(L)'
;MKEKKKIIRNTEKGIQKTRFIVQSVFAALCVWIGIEFYLFNHYLETNGGAAFYSRPPGVDGFLPISSFMSFYLFITTGEIHSAHPAGLFIFLSIVLMSLVFGKSFCSWFCPIGFISELVGDFGEKIFKRRLKLPKWLDYPLRSLKYILLAFLVYSVVFLMSSLALKAFLDSPYNQVSDVKMYYFFAHISQTALIVIGVLFVLSIFIRSFWCRFLCPYGALLGIFSLLSPNKIQRNPKSCIDCGLCNKACPSFIKVDSVKTVISDECSTCLNCVDVCPVKDSLELKSILPGRKKINKKYVAIGVVSIFMLVTGFAILTGNWQNKITKEEYLLHYNYMNSYGHPTGVKEFKKLNQDVELQNQQKNLDRK
;
A
#
# COMPACT_ATOMS: atom_id res chain seq x y z
N MET A 1 -49.24 -11.16 -8.50
CA MET A 1 -49.08 -10.27 -7.32
C MET A 1 -47.61 -10.17 -6.96
N LYS A 2 -46.98 -8.99 -6.98
CA LYS A 2 -45.64 -8.79 -6.39
C LYS A 2 -45.81 -8.84 -4.87
N GLU A 3 -45.29 -9.86 -4.20
CA GLU A 3 -45.23 -9.92 -2.73
C GLU A 3 -44.67 -8.60 -2.19
N LYS A 4 -45.42 -7.92 -1.32
CA LYS A 4 -44.91 -6.77 -0.58
C LYS A 4 -43.80 -7.26 0.36
N LYS A 5 -42.54 -7.14 -0.05
CA LYS A 5 -41.39 -7.44 0.80
C LYS A 5 -41.48 -6.63 2.10
N LYS A 6 -41.49 -7.31 3.25
CA LYS A 6 -41.45 -6.66 4.58
C LYS A 6 -40.10 -5.96 4.75
N ILE A 7 -40.08 -4.62 4.61
CA ILE A 7 -38.86 -3.82 4.71
C ILE A 7 -38.52 -3.60 6.19
N ILE A 8 -37.49 -4.28 6.68
CA ILE A 8 -36.90 -3.99 7.99
C ILE A 8 -35.84 -2.90 7.78
N ARG A 9 -36.04 -1.74 8.40
CA ARG A 9 -35.07 -0.63 8.30
C ARG A 9 -33.75 -1.00 8.96
N ASN A 10 -32.66 -0.63 8.31
CA ASN A 10 -31.32 -0.76 8.88
C ASN A 10 -31.11 0.33 9.94
N THR A 11 -30.88 -0.09 11.17
CA THR A 11 -30.61 0.79 12.33
C THR A 11 -29.17 0.64 12.85
N GLU A 12 -28.32 -0.15 12.17
CA GLU A 12 -26.93 -0.32 12.56
C GLU A 12 -26.17 1.02 12.43
N LYS A 13 -25.36 1.35 13.46
CA LYS A 13 -24.48 2.53 13.40
C LYS A 13 -23.46 2.36 12.26
N GLY A 14 -23.29 3.40 11.45
CA GLY A 14 -22.31 3.41 10.36
C GLY A 14 -20.87 3.34 10.87
N ILE A 15 -19.98 2.69 10.13
CA ILE A 15 -18.57 2.52 10.48
C ILE A 15 -17.67 3.64 9.93
N GLN A 16 -18.20 4.49 9.03
CA GLN A 16 -17.41 5.55 8.38
C GLN A 16 -16.76 6.54 9.35
N LYS A 17 -17.41 6.88 10.47
CA LYS A 17 -16.80 7.75 11.50
C LYS A 17 -15.56 7.10 12.11
N THR A 18 -15.62 5.82 12.45
CA THR A 18 -14.47 5.07 12.98
C THR A 18 -13.35 4.98 11.94
N ARG A 19 -13.70 4.71 10.68
CA ARG A 19 -12.70 4.68 9.59
C ARG A 19 -11.99 6.02 9.43
N PHE A 20 -12.73 7.13 9.43
CA PHE A 20 -12.15 8.47 9.35
C PHE A 20 -11.22 8.78 10.53
N ILE A 21 -11.58 8.35 11.75
CA ILE A 21 -10.71 8.48 12.94
C ILE A 21 -9.42 7.68 12.74
N VAL A 22 -9.50 6.42 12.29
CA VAL A 22 -8.32 5.58 12.03
C VAL A 22 -7.42 6.22 10.97
N GLN A 23 -7.99 6.70 9.86
CA GLN A 23 -7.24 7.40 8.82
C GLN A 23 -6.55 8.65 9.34
N SER A 24 -7.26 9.45 10.15
CA SER A 24 -6.71 10.70 10.72
C SER A 24 -5.59 10.44 11.71
N VAL A 25 -5.74 9.44 12.58
CA VAL A 25 -4.69 9.01 13.53
C VAL A 25 -3.47 8.50 12.78
N PHE A 26 -3.65 7.68 11.74
CA PHE A 26 -2.52 7.18 10.97
C PHE A 26 -1.85 8.28 10.14
N ALA A 27 -2.61 9.23 9.59
CA ALA A 27 -2.06 10.40 8.92
C ALA A 27 -1.23 11.26 9.88
N ALA A 28 -1.70 11.48 11.12
CA ALA A 28 -0.93 12.18 12.16
C ALA A 28 0.36 11.43 12.52
N LEU A 29 0.32 10.08 12.59
CA LEU A 29 1.50 9.25 12.77
C LEU A 29 2.50 9.43 11.61
N CYS A 30 2.04 9.46 10.36
CA CYS A 30 2.91 9.71 9.21
C CYS A 30 3.56 11.11 9.26
N VAL A 31 2.81 12.13 9.70
CA VAL A 31 3.35 13.49 9.88
C VAL A 31 4.42 13.50 10.98
N TRP A 32 4.17 12.83 12.11
CA TRP A 32 5.15 12.68 13.19
C TRP A 32 6.45 12.02 12.71
N ILE A 33 6.34 10.89 12.01
CA ILE A 33 7.48 10.18 11.40
C ILE A 33 8.22 11.10 10.41
N GLY A 34 7.48 11.89 9.63
CA GLY A 34 8.07 12.85 8.70
C GLY A 34 8.87 13.95 9.39
N ILE A 35 8.41 14.44 10.55
CA ILE A 35 9.14 15.43 11.36
C ILE A 35 10.42 14.81 11.94
N GLU A 36 10.35 13.62 12.53
CA GLU A 36 11.54 12.92 13.02
C GLU A 36 12.55 12.67 11.89
N PHE A 37 12.06 12.29 10.71
CA PHE A 37 12.92 12.05 9.55
C PHE A 37 13.52 13.34 9.00
N TYR A 38 12.80 14.46 9.03
CA TYR A 38 13.34 15.78 8.69
C TYR A 38 14.50 16.14 9.63
N LEU A 39 14.32 15.97 10.94
CA LEU A 39 15.38 16.24 11.93
C LEU A 39 16.60 15.34 11.72
N PHE A 40 16.39 14.06 11.40
CA PHE A 40 17.47 13.14 11.03
C PHE A 40 18.22 13.61 9.77
N ASN A 41 17.52 14.00 8.70
CA ASN A 41 18.18 14.49 7.49
C ASN A 41 18.92 15.81 7.74
N HIS A 42 18.39 16.71 8.57
CA HIS A 42 19.07 17.94 8.95
C HIS A 42 20.41 17.69 9.68
N TYR A 43 20.48 16.64 10.50
CA TYR A 43 21.74 16.18 11.10
C TYR A 43 22.75 15.74 10.02
N LEU A 44 22.30 15.06 8.96
CA LEU A 44 23.16 14.66 7.84
C LEU A 44 23.62 15.87 7.02
N GLU A 45 22.73 16.82 6.71
CA GLU A 45 23.04 18.06 5.97
C GLU A 45 24.13 18.88 6.65
N THR A 46 24.07 18.96 7.98
CA THR A 46 25.04 19.72 8.79
C THR A 46 26.34 18.94 9.06
N ASN A 47 26.53 17.78 8.42
CA ASN A 47 27.66 16.88 8.66
C ASN A 47 27.87 16.58 10.16
N GLY A 48 26.77 16.40 10.90
CA GLY A 48 26.79 16.14 12.34
C GLY A 48 26.84 17.37 13.25
N GLY A 49 26.64 18.58 12.70
CA GLY A 49 26.58 19.82 13.48
C GLY A 49 25.27 20.03 14.25
N ALA A 50 24.15 19.47 13.79
CA ALA A 50 22.86 19.54 14.48
C ALA A 50 22.70 18.43 15.55
N ALA A 51 21.62 18.49 16.34
CA ALA A 51 21.30 17.44 17.29
C ALA A 51 20.95 16.12 16.57
N PHE A 52 21.46 15.00 17.10
CA PHE A 52 21.20 13.68 16.52
C PHE A 52 19.81 13.17 16.89
N TYR A 53 19.03 12.84 15.87
CA TYR A 53 17.78 12.08 15.98
C TYR A 53 17.96 10.73 15.31
N SER A 54 17.43 9.65 15.89
CA SER A 54 17.51 8.35 15.24
C SER A 54 16.59 8.32 14.01
N ARG A 55 17.02 7.59 12.98
CA ARG A 55 16.21 7.36 11.79
C ARG A 55 14.91 6.62 12.18
N PRO A 56 13.71 7.18 11.91
CA PRO A 56 12.46 6.53 12.26
C PRO A 56 12.16 5.33 11.34
N PRO A 57 11.97 4.10 11.87
CA PRO A 57 11.74 2.91 11.04
C PRO A 57 10.47 2.95 10.20
N GLY A 58 9.48 3.74 10.60
CA GLY A 58 8.23 3.90 9.86
C GLY A 58 8.42 4.47 8.44
N VAL A 59 9.56 5.08 8.15
CA VAL A 59 9.93 5.58 6.80
C VAL A 59 10.03 4.44 5.79
N ASP A 60 10.37 3.22 6.22
CA ASP A 60 10.41 2.04 5.35
C ASP A 60 9.04 1.76 4.69
N GLY A 61 7.95 2.18 5.32
CA GLY A 61 6.60 2.07 4.76
C GLY A 61 6.38 2.85 3.46
N PHE A 62 7.25 3.82 3.16
CA PHE A 62 7.24 4.60 1.91
C PHE A 62 8.17 4.02 0.83
N LEU A 63 8.88 2.92 1.12
CA LEU A 63 9.76 2.20 0.19
C LEU A 63 9.15 0.84 -0.21
N PRO A 64 8.05 0.81 -1.00
CA PRO A 64 7.35 -0.44 -1.30
C PRO A 64 8.17 -1.41 -2.16
N ILE A 65 9.07 -0.90 -3.01
CA ILE A 65 9.93 -1.73 -3.87
C ILE A 65 10.97 -2.46 -3.02
N SER A 66 11.68 -1.75 -2.14
CA SER A 66 12.65 -2.33 -1.21
C SER A 66 11.97 -3.33 -0.26
N SER A 67 10.76 -3.00 0.21
CA SER A 67 9.97 -3.93 1.05
C SER A 67 9.59 -5.22 0.31
N PHE A 68 9.21 -5.13 -0.97
CA PHE A 68 8.92 -6.31 -1.81
C PHE A 68 10.17 -7.17 -2.07
N MET A 69 11.31 -6.52 -2.34
CA MET A 69 12.61 -7.20 -2.48
C MET A 69 13.00 -7.94 -1.20
N SER A 70 12.89 -7.29 -0.03
CA SER A 70 13.13 -7.91 1.27
C SER A 70 12.20 -9.09 1.53
N PHE A 71 10.92 -9.00 1.14
CA PHE A 71 9.97 -10.11 1.23
C PHE A 71 10.37 -11.30 0.34
N TYR A 72 10.78 -11.04 -0.89
CA TYR A 72 11.23 -12.10 -1.79
C TYR A 72 12.54 -12.75 -1.32
N LEU A 73 13.49 -11.97 -0.77
CA LEU A 73 14.69 -12.49 -0.13
C LEU A 73 14.33 -13.38 1.07
N PHE A 74 13.41 -12.94 1.93
CA PHE A 74 12.96 -13.70 3.10
C PHE A 74 12.32 -15.03 2.70
N ILE A 75 11.50 -15.07 1.66
CA ILE A 75 10.89 -16.33 1.18
C ILE A 75 11.94 -17.28 0.59
N THR A 76 12.94 -16.76 -0.12
CA THR A 76 13.91 -17.59 -0.85
C THR A 76 15.08 -18.05 0.02
N THR A 77 15.49 -17.27 1.02
CA THR A 77 16.68 -17.54 1.85
C THR A 77 16.39 -17.69 3.33
N GLY A 78 15.22 -17.22 3.80
CA GLY A 78 14.90 -17.15 5.24
C GLY A 78 15.57 -15.99 5.98
N GLU A 79 16.40 -15.18 5.30
CA GLU A 79 17.13 -14.07 5.92
C GLU A 79 16.30 -12.79 6.00
N ILE A 80 16.49 -12.02 7.07
CA ILE A 80 15.93 -10.67 7.23
C ILE A 80 17.06 -9.66 7.00
N HIS A 81 16.87 -8.79 6.01
CA HIS A 81 17.84 -7.77 5.67
C HIS A 81 17.91 -6.66 6.73
N SER A 82 19.12 -6.14 7.00
CA SER A 82 19.39 -5.25 8.13
C SER A 82 19.23 -3.75 7.85
N ALA A 83 19.18 -3.29 6.59
CA ALA A 83 19.05 -1.85 6.31
C ALA A 83 17.62 -1.31 6.45
N HIS A 84 16.63 -2.10 6.00
CA HIS A 84 15.19 -1.74 6.03
C HIS A 84 14.33 -2.89 6.57
N PRO A 85 14.58 -3.36 7.81
CA PRO A 85 13.88 -4.53 8.34
C PRO A 85 12.40 -4.23 8.62
N ALA A 86 12.04 -3.00 9.01
CA ALA A 86 10.65 -2.62 9.26
C ALA A 86 9.79 -2.70 7.98
N GLY A 87 10.37 -2.42 6.81
CA GLY A 87 9.69 -2.50 5.51
C GLY A 87 9.09 -3.89 5.24
N LEU A 88 9.82 -4.96 5.58
CA LEU A 88 9.33 -6.34 5.44
C LEU A 88 8.05 -6.58 6.26
N PHE A 89 8.05 -6.19 7.53
CA PHE A 89 6.92 -6.40 8.43
C PHE A 89 5.73 -5.51 8.07
N ILE A 90 5.99 -4.25 7.68
CA ILE A 90 4.94 -3.36 7.17
C ILE A 90 4.31 -3.99 5.93
N PHE A 91 5.11 -4.43 4.96
CA PHE A 91 4.60 -5.10 3.76
C PHE A 91 3.78 -6.35 4.09
N LEU A 92 4.29 -7.21 4.98
CA LEU A 92 3.59 -8.41 5.42
C LEU A 92 2.24 -8.07 6.07
N SER A 93 2.20 -7.06 6.94
CA SER A 93 0.97 -6.61 7.59
C SER A 93 -0.09 -6.20 6.56
N ILE A 94 0.32 -5.47 5.53
CA ILE A 94 -0.59 -4.96 4.50
C ILE A 94 -1.08 -6.10 3.60
N VAL A 95 -0.21 -7.04 3.21
CA VAL A 95 -0.61 -8.24 2.45
C VAL A 95 -1.57 -9.10 3.27
N LEU A 96 -1.30 -9.33 4.56
CA LEU A 96 -2.18 -10.07 5.46
C LEU A 96 -3.55 -9.40 5.60
N MET A 97 -3.58 -8.08 5.78
CA MET A 97 -4.84 -7.32 5.76
C MET A 97 -5.60 -7.51 4.44
N SER A 98 -4.87 -7.55 3.31
CA SER A 98 -5.44 -7.77 1.98
C SER A 98 -6.05 -9.15 1.80
N LEU A 99 -5.39 -10.18 2.35
CA LEU A 99 -5.85 -11.56 2.32
C LEU A 99 -7.04 -11.78 3.26
N VAL A 100 -7.08 -11.14 4.43
CA VAL A 100 -8.16 -11.33 5.40
C VAL A 100 -9.39 -10.49 5.08
N PHE A 101 -9.25 -9.20 4.79
CA PHE A 101 -10.38 -8.27 4.64
C PHE A 101 -10.47 -7.63 3.25
N GLY A 102 -9.89 -8.25 2.22
CA GLY A 102 -9.72 -7.61 0.91
C GLY A 102 -8.83 -6.37 1.03
N LYS A 103 -8.86 -5.48 0.03
CA LYS A 103 -7.99 -4.28 -0.08
C LYS A 103 -8.32 -3.16 0.94
N SER A 104 -8.49 -3.54 2.21
CA SER A 104 -8.83 -2.71 3.36
C SER A 104 -7.72 -1.70 3.70
N PHE A 105 -6.44 -2.05 3.54
CA PHE A 105 -5.34 -1.12 3.80
C PHE A 105 -5.51 0.23 3.08
N CYS A 106 -5.90 0.19 1.80
CA CYS A 106 -6.07 1.40 0.98
C CYS A 106 -7.16 2.35 1.50
N SER A 107 -8.17 1.86 2.23
CA SER A 107 -9.28 2.67 2.74
C SER A 107 -9.21 2.96 4.24
N TRP A 108 -8.37 2.25 4.99
CA TRP A 108 -8.25 2.38 6.44
C TRP A 108 -6.94 3.05 6.88
N PHE A 109 -5.83 2.73 6.24
CA PHE A 109 -4.49 3.13 6.68
C PHE A 109 -3.76 4.01 5.67
N CYS A 110 -3.85 3.71 4.37
CA CYS A 110 -3.02 4.39 3.36
C CYS A 110 -3.22 5.93 3.35
N PRO A 111 -2.17 6.74 3.60
CA PRO A 111 -2.29 8.20 3.62
C PRO A 111 -2.61 8.77 2.23
N ILE A 112 -2.04 8.18 1.17
CA ILE A 112 -2.36 8.55 -0.22
C ILE A 112 -3.83 8.26 -0.52
N GLY A 113 -4.36 7.13 -0.03
CA GLY A 113 -5.77 6.78 -0.15
C GLY A 113 -6.68 7.78 0.58
N PHE A 114 -6.29 8.20 1.78
CA PHE A 114 -7.01 9.21 2.56
C PHE A 114 -7.05 10.57 1.85
N ILE A 115 -5.89 11.09 1.41
CA ILE A 115 -5.81 12.32 0.63
C ILE A 115 -6.65 12.21 -0.64
N SER A 116 -6.53 11.10 -1.36
CA SER A 116 -7.30 10.85 -2.58
C SER A 116 -8.81 10.84 -2.33
N GLU A 117 -9.26 10.36 -1.17
CA GLU A 117 -10.66 10.37 -0.79
C GLU A 117 -11.16 11.78 -0.51
N LEU A 118 -10.39 12.56 0.25
CA LEU A 118 -10.68 13.97 0.54
C LEU A 118 -10.75 14.82 -0.72
N VAL A 119 -9.77 14.66 -1.63
CA VAL A 119 -9.73 15.36 -2.93
C VAL A 119 -10.94 14.98 -3.78
N GLY A 120 -11.32 13.70 -3.77
CA GLY A 120 -12.51 13.22 -4.47
C GLY A 120 -13.81 13.79 -3.88
N ASP A 121 -13.97 13.81 -2.56
CA ASP A 121 -15.13 14.38 -1.88
C ASP A 121 -15.23 15.90 -2.11
N PHE A 122 -14.10 16.59 -2.11
CA PHE A 122 -13.99 18.00 -2.43
C PHE A 122 -14.43 18.30 -3.87
N GLY A 123 -13.89 17.55 -4.85
CA GLY A 123 -14.27 17.67 -6.26
C GLY A 123 -15.77 17.42 -6.48
N GLU A 124 -16.32 16.39 -5.86
CA GLU A 124 -17.75 16.09 -5.94
C GLU A 124 -18.64 17.19 -5.34
N LYS A 125 -18.21 17.80 -4.23
CA LYS A 125 -18.92 18.90 -3.58
C LYS A 125 -18.95 20.16 -4.45
N ILE A 126 -17.84 20.46 -5.13
CA ILE A 126 -17.71 21.65 -5.99
C ILE A 126 -18.43 21.46 -7.32
N PHE A 127 -18.14 20.37 -8.04
CA PHE A 127 -18.65 20.16 -9.40
C PHE A 127 -20.03 19.51 -9.42
N LYS A 128 -20.53 19.04 -8.27
CA LYS A 128 -21.82 18.32 -8.10
C LYS A 128 -22.01 17.15 -9.07
N ARG A 129 -20.92 16.63 -9.63
CA ARG A 129 -20.90 15.58 -10.64
C ARG A 129 -19.76 14.61 -10.32
N ARG A 130 -20.04 13.32 -10.53
CA ARG A 130 -19.03 12.26 -10.50
C ARG A 130 -18.71 11.86 -11.93
N LEU A 131 -17.55 12.26 -12.43
CA LEU A 131 -17.12 11.87 -13.77
C LEU A 131 -16.79 10.39 -13.78
N LYS A 132 -17.54 9.62 -14.56
CA LYS A 132 -17.28 8.20 -14.81
C LYS A 132 -16.68 8.08 -16.19
N LEU A 133 -15.44 7.59 -16.25
CA LEU A 133 -14.81 7.30 -17.53
C LEU A 133 -15.59 6.19 -18.27
N PRO A 134 -15.72 6.29 -19.59
CA PRO A 134 -16.33 5.23 -20.38
C PRO A 134 -15.46 3.96 -20.32
N LYS A 135 -16.09 2.79 -20.39
CA LYS A 135 -15.41 1.50 -20.19
C LYS A 135 -14.20 1.32 -21.11
N TRP A 136 -14.30 1.73 -22.38
CA TRP A 136 -13.23 1.60 -23.36
C TRP A 136 -11.94 2.34 -22.98
N LEU A 137 -12.03 3.41 -22.19
CA LEU A 137 -10.88 4.16 -21.70
C LEU A 137 -10.44 3.71 -20.30
N ASP A 138 -11.41 3.36 -19.45
CA ASP A 138 -11.15 2.92 -18.08
C ASP A 138 -10.39 1.59 -18.00
N TYR A 139 -10.67 0.62 -18.88
CA TYR A 139 -9.98 -0.68 -18.88
C TYR A 139 -8.48 -0.55 -19.25
N PRO A 140 -8.09 0.10 -20.36
CA PRO A 140 -6.68 0.31 -20.70
C PRO A 140 -5.91 1.15 -19.67
N LEU A 141 -6.50 2.23 -19.14
CA LEU A 141 -5.81 3.01 -18.11
C LEU A 141 -5.59 2.20 -16.83
N ARG A 142 -6.50 1.28 -16.50
CA ARG A 142 -6.37 0.42 -15.33
C ARG A 142 -5.34 -0.69 -15.53
N SER A 143 -5.07 -1.12 -16.76
CA SER A 143 -4.01 -2.11 -17.00
C SER A 143 -2.62 -1.54 -16.72
N LEU A 144 -2.44 -0.21 -16.77
CA LEU A 144 -1.15 0.44 -16.55
C LEU A 144 -0.51 0.10 -15.19
N LYS A 145 -1.26 0.14 -14.08
CA LYS A 145 -0.74 -0.30 -12.76
C LYS A 145 -0.34 -1.78 -12.73
N TYR A 146 -1.00 -2.62 -13.52
CA TYR A 146 -0.65 -4.05 -13.62
C TYR A 146 0.59 -4.25 -14.47
N ILE A 147 0.81 -3.43 -15.51
CA ILE A 147 2.05 -3.40 -16.28
C ILE A 147 3.22 -2.97 -15.38
N LEU A 148 3.04 -1.90 -14.59
CA LEU A 148 4.05 -1.45 -13.62
C LEU A 148 4.36 -2.53 -12.57
N LEU A 149 3.34 -3.20 -12.05
CA LEU A 149 3.52 -4.32 -11.13
C LEU A 149 4.24 -5.50 -11.81
N ALA A 150 3.85 -5.87 -13.02
CA ALA A 150 4.46 -6.96 -13.77
C ALA A 150 5.94 -6.67 -14.06
N PHE A 151 6.28 -5.43 -14.40
CA PHE A 151 7.67 -4.99 -14.56
C PHE A 151 8.45 -5.17 -13.25
N LEU A 152 7.92 -4.68 -12.12
CA LEU A 152 8.58 -4.83 -10.81
C LEU A 152 8.79 -6.30 -10.43
N VAL A 153 7.76 -7.13 -10.58
CA VAL A 153 7.84 -8.56 -10.29
C VAL A 153 8.83 -9.23 -11.23
N TYR A 154 8.82 -8.90 -12.51
CA TYR A 154 9.75 -9.44 -13.50
C TYR A 154 11.20 -9.10 -13.15
N SER A 155 11.48 -7.84 -12.81
CA SER A 155 12.83 -7.40 -12.45
C SER A 155 13.37 -8.09 -11.20
N VAL A 156 12.55 -8.23 -10.15
CA VAL A 156 13.02 -8.80 -8.88
C VAL A 156 13.08 -10.33 -8.93
N VAL A 157 12.07 -10.98 -9.51
CA VAL A 157 11.92 -12.44 -9.44
C VAL A 157 12.65 -13.17 -10.56
N PHE A 158 12.75 -12.57 -11.76
CA PHE A 158 13.29 -13.25 -12.94
C PHE A 158 14.64 -12.71 -13.42
N LEU A 159 14.98 -11.45 -13.17
CA LEU A 159 16.26 -10.87 -13.62
C LEU A 159 17.39 -10.97 -12.59
N MET A 160 17.07 -11.04 -11.29
CA MET A 160 18.06 -11.08 -10.21
C MET A 160 18.11 -12.47 -9.57
N SER A 161 19.31 -13.00 -9.34
CA SER A 161 19.47 -14.17 -8.47
C SER A 161 19.27 -13.77 -7.00
N SER A 162 19.00 -14.73 -6.11
CA SER A 162 18.86 -14.46 -4.66
C SER A 162 20.12 -13.83 -4.06
N LEU A 163 21.29 -14.22 -4.56
CA LEU A 163 22.58 -13.68 -4.14
C LEU A 163 22.78 -12.24 -4.62
N ALA A 164 22.45 -11.94 -5.89
CA ALA A 164 22.52 -10.58 -6.43
C ALA A 164 21.49 -9.64 -5.77
N LEU A 165 20.32 -10.17 -5.43
CA LEU A 165 19.31 -9.43 -4.68
C LEU A 165 19.81 -9.04 -3.29
N LYS A 166 20.44 -10.00 -2.57
CA LYS A 166 21.06 -9.73 -1.28
C LYS A 166 22.15 -8.65 -1.40
N ALA A 167 23.05 -8.80 -2.37
CA ALA A 167 24.10 -7.80 -2.64
C ALA A 167 23.53 -6.41 -2.98
N PHE A 168 22.42 -6.33 -3.72
CA PHE A 168 21.74 -5.07 -4.00
C PHE A 168 21.09 -4.47 -2.75
N LEU A 169 20.44 -5.28 -1.92
CA LEU A 169 19.84 -4.81 -0.67
C LEU A 169 20.91 -4.31 0.32
N ASP A 170 22.05 -4.99 0.39
CA ASP A 170 23.20 -4.60 1.22
C ASP A 170 23.95 -3.38 0.65
N SER A 171 23.69 -3.02 -0.62
CA SER A 171 24.41 -1.92 -1.28
C SER A 171 24.13 -0.57 -0.61
N PRO A 172 25.13 0.35 -0.62
CA PRO A 172 24.97 1.71 -0.12
C PRO A 172 23.78 2.45 -0.75
N TYR A 173 23.46 2.13 -2.02
CA TYR A 173 22.30 2.70 -2.71
C TYR A 173 21.00 2.42 -1.96
N ASN A 174 20.75 1.16 -1.58
CA ASN A 174 19.53 0.78 -0.89
C ASN A 174 19.51 1.36 0.52
N GLN A 175 20.64 1.35 1.24
CA GLN A 175 20.77 1.86 2.61
C GLN A 175 20.37 3.34 2.78
N VAL A 176 20.60 4.18 1.75
CA VAL A 176 20.20 5.60 1.72
C VAL A 176 19.02 5.88 0.77
N SER A 177 18.28 4.84 0.37
CA SER A 177 17.19 4.99 -0.59
C SER A 177 16.03 5.86 -0.07
N ASP A 178 15.78 5.84 1.23
CA ASP A 178 14.86 6.72 1.93
C ASP A 178 15.34 8.17 1.98
N VAL A 179 16.63 8.39 2.23
CA VAL A 179 17.26 9.71 2.22
C VAL A 179 17.19 10.30 0.81
N LYS A 180 17.50 9.50 -0.22
CA LYS A 180 17.30 9.89 -1.63
C LYS A 180 15.84 10.25 -1.94
N MET A 181 14.89 9.47 -1.43
CA MET A 181 13.46 9.76 -1.55
C MET A 181 13.10 11.09 -0.86
N TYR A 182 13.64 11.37 0.33
CA TYR A 182 13.44 12.65 1.02
C TYR A 182 13.91 13.83 0.17
N TYR A 183 15.15 13.80 -0.33
CA TYR A 183 15.69 14.89 -1.15
C TYR A 183 14.98 15.05 -2.49
N PHE A 184 14.44 13.97 -3.06
CA PHE A 184 13.57 14.07 -4.24
C PHE A 184 12.34 14.95 -3.99
N PHE A 185 11.75 14.89 -2.79
CA PHE A 185 10.60 15.73 -2.43
C PHE A 185 11.00 17.09 -1.85
N ALA A 186 12.09 17.17 -1.08
CA ALA A 186 12.61 18.43 -0.52
C ALA A 186 13.15 19.36 -1.61
N HIS A 187 13.80 18.79 -2.64
CA HIS A 187 14.29 19.50 -3.83
C HIS A 187 13.52 19.05 -5.07
N ILE A 188 12.20 19.11 -4.98
CA ILE A 188 11.32 18.69 -6.07
C ILE A 188 11.63 19.44 -7.37
N SER A 189 11.91 18.69 -8.44
CA SER A 189 12.15 19.27 -9.75
C SER A 189 10.88 19.87 -10.34
N GLN A 190 11.01 20.86 -11.22
CA GLN A 190 9.87 21.47 -11.90
C GLN A 190 9.02 20.43 -12.65
N THR A 191 9.65 19.45 -13.28
CA THR A 191 8.96 18.36 -13.98
C THR A 191 8.17 17.49 -13.03
N ALA A 192 8.74 17.09 -11.89
CA ALA A 192 8.05 16.31 -10.87
C ALA A 192 6.86 17.06 -10.27
N LEU A 193 7.02 18.36 -10.01
CA LEU A 193 5.96 19.22 -9.49
C LEU A 193 4.79 19.33 -10.49
N ILE A 194 5.08 19.52 -11.78
CA ILE A 194 4.05 19.55 -12.84
C ILE A 194 3.31 18.20 -12.88
N VAL A 195 4.03 17.07 -12.87
CA VAL A 195 3.41 15.73 -12.92
C VAL A 195 2.50 15.49 -11.72
N ILE A 196 2.97 15.78 -10.50
CA ILE A 196 2.16 15.64 -9.27
C ILE A 196 0.96 16.58 -9.30
N GLY A 197 1.13 17.83 -9.76
CA GLY A 197 0.06 18.80 -9.92
C GLY A 197 -1.02 18.31 -10.89
N VAL A 198 -0.63 17.77 -12.06
CA VAL A 198 -1.56 17.19 -13.03
C VAL A 198 -2.31 16.00 -12.43
N LEU A 199 -1.61 15.09 -11.73
CA LEU A 199 -2.25 13.95 -11.06
C LEU A 199 -3.24 14.38 -9.97
N PHE A 200 -2.92 15.43 -9.23
CA PHE A 200 -3.79 16.01 -8.23
C PHE A 200 -5.05 16.61 -8.87
N VAL A 201 -4.91 17.42 -9.92
CA VAL A 201 -6.03 18.00 -10.67
C VAL A 201 -6.92 16.91 -11.28
N LEU A 202 -6.31 15.88 -11.89
CA LEU A 202 -7.05 14.73 -12.40
C LEU A 202 -7.81 13.98 -11.30
N SER A 203 -7.27 13.93 -10.09
CA SER A 203 -7.93 13.29 -8.94
C SER A 203 -9.16 14.05 -8.44
N ILE A 204 -9.28 15.35 -8.72
CA ILE A 204 -10.47 16.17 -8.43
C ILE A 204 -11.62 15.77 -9.37
N PHE A 205 -11.33 15.58 -10.66
CA PHE A 205 -12.34 15.20 -11.66
C PHE A 205 -12.66 13.71 -11.63
N ILE A 206 -11.63 12.88 -11.52
CA ILE A 206 -11.70 11.42 -11.53
C ILE A 206 -11.27 10.91 -10.16
N ARG A 207 -12.25 10.52 -9.35
CA ARG A 207 -12.01 10.03 -7.99
C ARG A 207 -10.95 8.94 -7.99
N SER A 208 -9.92 9.15 -7.18
CA SER A 208 -8.81 8.21 -6.97
C SER A 208 -8.02 7.83 -8.22
N PHE A 209 -7.76 8.80 -9.10
CA PHE A 209 -6.99 8.61 -10.34
C PHE A 209 -5.68 7.83 -10.12
N TRP A 210 -4.81 8.28 -9.20
CA TRP A 210 -3.55 7.59 -8.89
C TRP A 210 -3.76 6.15 -8.42
N CYS A 211 -4.61 5.95 -7.41
CA CYS A 211 -4.85 4.63 -6.82
C CYS A 211 -5.53 3.65 -7.79
N ARG A 212 -6.31 4.17 -8.74
CA ARG A 212 -7.04 3.39 -9.74
C ARG A 212 -6.15 2.97 -10.92
N PHE A 213 -5.26 3.85 -11.39
CA PHE A 213 -4.55 3.67 -12.66
C PHE A 213 -3.02 3.50 -12.54
N LEU A 214 -2.38 4.09 -11.54
CA LEU A 214 -0.91 4.19 -11.49
C LEU A 214 -0.26 3.47 -10.31
N CYS A 215 -1.01 3.18 -9.24
CA CYS A 215 -0.46 2.59 -8.02
C CYS A 215 -0.18 1.08 -8.19
N PRO A 216 1.09 0.62 -8.28
CA PRO A 216 1.41 -0.81 -8.43
C PRO A 216 1.06 -1.59 -7.16
N TYR A 217 1.17 -0.95 -5.99
CA TYR A 217 0.76 -1.53 -4.72
C TYR A 217 -0.76 -1.76 -4.67
N GLY A 218 -1.53 -0.83 -5.23
CA GLY A 218 -2.97 -0.98 -5.39
C GLY A 218 -3.35 -2.12 -6.33
N ALA A 219 -2.53 -2.44 -7.34
CA ALA A 219 -2.69 -3.61 -8.20
C ALA A 219 -2.40 -4.90 -7.42
N LEU A 220 -1.29 -4.95 -6.69
CA LEU A 220 -0.88 -6.10 -5.88
C LEU A 220 -1.95 -6.47 -4.84
N LEU A 221 -2.40 -5.50 -4.06
CA LEU A 221 -3.49 -5.71 -3.10
C LEU A 221 -4.82 -5.99 -3.78
N GLY A 222 -5.04 -5.48 -5.00
CA GLY A 222 -6.19 -5.85 -5.83
C GLY A 222 -6.21 -7.36 -6.10
N ILE A 223 -5.09 -7.94 -6.52
CA ILE A 223 -4.93 -9.38 -6.77
C ILE A 223 -5.13 -10.17 -5.48
N PHE A 224 -4.43 -9.81 -4.39
CA PHE A 224 -4.62 -10.49 -3.10
C PHE A 224 -6.04 -10.35 -2.56
N SER A 225 -6.71 -9.23 -2.84
CA SER A 225 -8.09 -9.06 -2.44
C SER A 225 -9.02 -10.05 -3.13
N LEU A 226 -8.71 -10.51 -4.36
CA LEU A 226 -9.50 -11.53 -5.06
C LEU A 226 -9.45 -12.87 -4.31
N LEU A 227 -8.29 -13.23 -3.77
CA LEU A 227 -8.06 -14.44 -2.96
C LEU A 227 -8.72 -14.36 -1.57
N SER A 228 -9.01 -13.15 -1.08
CA SER A 228 -9.62 -12.97 0.23
C SER A 228 -11.00 -13.65 0.32
N PRO A 229 -11.26 -14.49 1.34
CA PRO A 229 -12.54 -15.17 1.47
C PRO A 229 -13.67 -14.24 1.91
N ASN A 230 -13.36 -13.11 2.56
CA ASN A 230 -14.35 -12.20 3.11
C ASN A 230 -14.78 -11.19 2.04
N LYS A 231 -16.01 -11.34 1.53
CA LYS A 231 -16.57 -10.48 0.48
C LYS A 231 -17.88 -9.84 0.91
N ILE A 232 -18.21 -8.73 0.25
CA ILE A 232 -19.52 -8.10 0.40
C ILE A 232 -20.52 -8.92 -0.42
N GLN A 233 -21.55 -9.43 0.24
CA GLN A 233 -22.61 -10.23 -0.36
C GLN A 233 -23.96 -9.53 -0.25
N ARG A 234 -24.73 -9.55 -1.34
CA ARG A 234 -26.09 -9.06 -1.45
C ARG A 234 -27.07 -10.20 -1.25
N ASN A 235 -28.08 -9.98 -0.42
CA ASN A 235 -29.22 -10.89 -0.30
C ASN A 235 -30.36 -10.41 -1.22
N PRO A 236 -30.64 -11.11 -2.34
CA PRO A 236 -31.68 -10.69 -3.29
C PRO A 236 -33.10 -10.80 -2.70
N LYS A 237 -33.30 -11.61 -1.66
CA LYS A 237 -34.61 -11.74 -1.00
C LYS A 237 -34.98 -10.46 -0.26
N SER A 238 -34.06 -9.90 0.54
CA SER A 238 -34.29 -8.67 1.30
C SER A 238 -34.05 -7.38 0.49
N CYS A 239 -33.19 -7.42 -0.53
CA CYS A 239 -32.89 -6.23 -1.33
C CYS A 239 -34.11 -5.69 -2.10
N ILE A 240 -34.21 -4.36 -2.17
CA ILE A 240 -35.26 -3.60 -2.88
C ILE A 240 -34.77 -2.87 -4.13
N ASP A 241 -33.54 -3.14 -4.58
CA ASP A 241 -32.97 -2.60 -5.83
C ASP A 241 -32.98 -1.07 -5.96
N CYS A 242 -32.80 -0.37 -4.83
CA CYS A 242 -32.78 1.10 -4.77
C CYS A 242 -31.53 1.77 -5.38
N GLY A 243 -30.46 1.01 -5.67
CA GLY A 243 -29.22 1.53 -6.26
C GLY A 243 -28.37 2.45 -5.37
N LEU A 244 -28.73 2.67 -4.09
CA LEU A 244 -27.97 3.54 -3.17
C LEU A 244 -26.54 3.03 -2.94
N CYS A 245 -26.34 1.71 -2.88
CA CYS A 245 -25.03 1.09 -2.74
C CYS A 245 -24.09 1.42 -3.91
N ASN A 246 -24.60 1.49 -5.14
CA ASN A 246 -23.83 1.89 -6.33
C ASN A 246 -23.41 3.35 -6.27
N LYS A 247 -24.33 4.21 -5.81
CA LYS A 247 -24.06 5.65 -5.65
C LYS A 247 -23.03 5.90 -4.56
N ALA A 248 -23.03 5.12 -3.47
CA ALA A 248 -22.07 5.27 -2.38
C ALA A 248 -20.70 4.63 -2.66
N CYS A 249 -20.57 3.72 -3.63
CA CYS A 249 -19.30 3.06 -3.92
C CYS A 249 -18.29 4.03 -4.55
N PRO A 250 -17.12 4.29 -3.91
CA PRO A 250 -16.12 5.20 -4.47
C PRO A 250 -15.50 4.66 -5.77
N SER A 251 -15.43 3.33 -5.92
CA SER A 251 -14.90 2.66 -7.10
C SER A 251 -15.94 2.43 -8.21
N PHE A 252 -17.16 2.99 -8.08
CA PHE A 252 -18.25 2.87 -9.06
C PHE A 252 -18.68 1.43 -9.40
N ILE A 253 -18.55 0.50 -8.45
CA ILE A 253 -18.97 -0.89 -8.61
C ILE A 253 -20.50 -0.97 -8.57
N LYS A 254 -21.09 -1.76 -9.48
CA LYS A 254 -22.54 -2.04 -9.50
C LYS A 254 -22.91 -3.14 -8.49
N VAL A 255 -22.89 -2.78 -7.22
CA VAL A 255 -23.15 -3.66 -6.06
C VAL A 255 -24.57 -4.24 -6.06
N ASP A 256 -25.58 -3.50 -6.54
CA ASP A 256 -26.96 -3.97 -6.64
C ASP A 256 -27.16 -5.12 -7.64
N SER A 257 -26.38 -5.13 -8.72
CA SER A 257 -26.53 -6.06 -9.84
C SER A 257 -25.83 -7.41 -9.64
N VAL A 258 -25.07 -7.58 -8.55
CA VAL A 258 -24.30 -8.81 -8.28
C VAL A 258 -24.67 -9.42 -6.93
N LYS A 259 -24.60 -10.74 -6.81
CA LYS A 259 -24.80 -11.46 -5.54
C LYS A 259 -23.58 -11.31 -4.61
N THR A 260 -22.38 -11.35 -5.17
CA THR A 260 -21.12 -11.20 -4.45
C THR A 260 -20.26 -10.19 -5.16
N VAL A 261 -19.71 -9.22 -4.43
CA VAL A 261 -18.79 -8.22 -4.97
C VAL A 261 -17.41 -8.86 -5.11
N ILE A 262 -17.05 -9.26 -6.33
CA ILE A 262 -15.72 -9.75 -6.71
C ILE A 262 -15.11 -8.71 -7.66
N SER A 263 -14.27 -7.85 -7.13
CA SER A 263 -13.54 -6.83 -7.90
C SER A 263 -12.24 -6.47 -7.19
N ASP A 264 -11.19 -6.31 -7.97
CA ASP A 264 -9.87 -5.80 -7.62
C ASP A 264 -9.86 -4.32 -7.17
N GLU A 265 -10.93 -3.58 -7.49
CA GLU A 265 -11.13 -2.18 -7.07
C GLU A 265 -11.89 -2.04 -5.74
N CYS A 266 -12.42 -3.13 -5.20
CA CYS A 266 -13.15 -3.07 -3.93
C CYS A 266 -12.17 -2.88 -2.77
N SER A 267 -12.13 -1.68 -2.19
CA SER A 267 -11.25 -1.35 -1.06
C SER A 267 -11.80 -1.75 0.32
N THR A 268 -12.90 -2.53 0.37
CA THR A 268 -13.60 -2.91 1.61
C THR A 268 -13.83 -1.73 2.59
N CYS A 269 -14.19 -0.56 2.06
CA CYS A 269 -14.52 0.64 2.86
C CYS A 269 -15.88 0.55 3.57
N LEU A 270 -16.71 -0.44 3.21
CA LEU A 270 -18.05 -0.69 3.76
C LEU A 270 -19.10 0.42 3.55
N ASN A 271 -18.80 1.45 2.74
CA ASN A 271 -19.77 2.52 2.39
C ASN A 271 -21.10 1.98 1.86
N CYS A 272 -21.06 0.97 0.98
CA CYS A 272 -22.27 0.37 0.43
C CYS A 272 -23.12 -0.38 1.48
N VAL A 273 -22.49 -0.91 2.53
CA VAL A 273 -23.14 -1.61 3.63
C VAL A 273 -23.73 -0.63 4.64
N ASP A 274 -23.13 0.55 4.79
CA ASP A 274 -23.63 1.62 5.67
C ASP A 274 -24.82 2.37 5.10
N VAL A 275 -24.81 2.67 3.79
CA VAL A 275 -25.91 3.40 3.15
C VAL A 275 -27.16 2.54 2.91
N CYS A 276 -27.06 1.22 3.05
CA CYS A 276 -28.16 0.31 2.72
C CYS A 276 -29.33 0.52 3.70
N PRO A 277 -30.53 0.91 3.22
CA PRO A 277 -31.67 1.24 4.08
C PRO A 277 -32.37 0.00 4.65
N VAL A 278 -32.12 -1.18 4.07
CA VAL A 278 -32.74 -2.44 4.46
C VAL A 278 -31.75 -3.29 5.24
N LYS A 279 -32.16 -3.75 6.42
CA LYS A 279 -31.35 -4.59 7.29
C LYS A 279 -30.99 -5.90 6.58
N ASP A 280 -29.79 -6.42 6.87
CA ASP A 280 -29.30 -7.72 6.40
C ASP A 280 -29.37 -7.93 4.87
N SER A 281 -29.35 -6.84 4.10
CA SER A 281 -29.41 -6.87 2.63
C SER A 281 -28.04 -6.85 1.97
N LEU A 282 -27.08 -6.16 2.58
CA LEU A 282 -25.67 -6.15 2.21
C LEU A 282 -24.86 -6.43 3.46
N GLU A 283 -23.95 -7.40 3.40
CA GLU A 283 -23.17 -7.84 4.56
C GLU A 283 -21.79 -8.33 4.12
N LEU A 284 -20.79 -8.19 5.00
CA LEU A 284 -19.50 -8.85 4.80
C LEU A 284 -19.61 -10.31 5.28
N LYS A 285 -19.46 -11.25 4.35
CA LYS A 285 -19.51 -12.69 4.63
C LYS A 285 -18.30 -13.39 4.03
N SER A 286 -17.81 -14.39 4.74
CA SER A 286 -16.83 -15.32 4.18
C SER A 286 -17.50 -16.19 3.12
N ILE A 287 -16.81 -16.45 2.01
CA ILE A 287 -17.23 -17.41 0.99
C ILE A 287 -17.04 -18.85 1.49
N LEU A 288 -16.16 -19.07 2.47
CA LEU A 288 -15.88 -20.40 3.00
C LEU A 288 -17.12 -20.99 3.72
N PRO A 289 -17.45 -22.27 3.48
CA PRO A 289 -18.61 -22.92 4.06
C PRO A 289 -18.56 -22.92 5.60
N GLY A 290 -19.70 -22.63 6.25
CA GLY A 290 -19.86 -22.67 7.71
C GLY A 290 -19.48 -21.37 8.46
N ARG A 291 -18.97 -20.33 7.80
CA ARG A 291 -18.56 -19.07 8.46
C ARG A 291 -19.70 -18.04 8.49
N LYS A 292 -19.85 -17.38 9.65
CA LYS A 292 -20.94 -16.42 9.95
C LYS A 292 -20.66 -15.00 9.42
N LYS A 293 -21.72 -14.17 9.39
CA LYS A 293 -21.68 -12.72 9.13
C LYS A 293 -20.60 -12.05 9.97
N ILE A 294 -19.75 -11.24 9.35
CA ILE A 294 -18.75 -10.43 10.06
C ILE A 294 -19.35 -9.05 10.31
N ASN A 295 -19.41 -8.65 11.57
CA ASN A 295 -19.86 -7.30 11.94
C ASN A 295 -18.82 -6.26 11.48
N LYS A 296 -19.29 -5.13 10.97
CA LYS A 296 -18.47 -3.99 10.51
C LYS A 296 -17.45 -3.53 11.57
N LYS A 297 -17.81 -3.59 12.85
CA LYS A 297 -16.89 -3.25 13.97
C LYS A 297 -15.71 -4.20 14.07
N TYR A 298 -15.93 -5.50 13.85
CA TYR A 298 -14.84 -6.49 13.87
C TYR A 298 -13.91 -6.36 12.67
N VAL A 299 -14.37 -5.79 11.55
CA VAL A 299 -13.49 -5.44 10.42
C VAL A 299 -12.54 -4.32 10.85
N ALA A 300 -13.05 -3.27 11.48
CA ALA A 300 -12.24 -2.16 11.97
C ALA A 300 -11.17 -2.63 12.97
N ILE A 301 -11.61 -3.40 13.98
CA ILE A 301 -10.72 -3.97 14.99
C ILE A 301 -9.71 -4.91 14.34
N GLY A 302 -10.15 -5.84 13.49
CA GLY A 302 -9.28 -6.80 12.83
C GLY A 302 -8.21 -6.16 11.95
N VAL A 303 -8.57 -5.12 11.19
CA VAL A 303 -7.62 -4.36 10.35
C VAL A 303 -6.54 -3.69 11.21
N VAL A 304 -6.93 -3.02 12.31
CA VAL A 304 -5.97 -2.39 13.23
C VAL A 304 -5.14 -3.40 14.00
N SER A 305 -5.77 -4.48 14.49
CA SER A 305 -5.09 -5.54 15.23
C SER A 305 -4.06 -6.27 14.38
N ILE A 306 -4.34 -6.59 13.11
CA ILE A 306 -3.35 -7.22 12.22
C ILE A 306 -2.12 -6.34 12.08
N PHE A 307 -2.31 -5.03 11.83
CA PHE A 307 -1.20 -4.10 11.71
C PHE A 307 -0.36 -4.06 12.99
N MET A 308 -1.01 -3.81 14.14
CA MET A 308 -0.33 -3.70 15.43
C MET A 308 0.36 -4.98 15.88
N LEU A 309 -0.22 -6.16 15.62
CA LEU A 309 0.37 -7.45 15.99
C LEU A 309 1.63 -7.73 15.17
N VAL A 310 1.61 -7.48 13.86
CA VAL A 310 2.75 -7.74 12.98
C VAL A 310 3.90 -6.77 13.27
N THR A 311 3.60 -5.47 13.40
CA THR A 311 4.64 -4.49 13.75
C THR A 311 5.12 -4.66 15.19
N GLY A 312 4.23 -5.00 16.13
CA GLY A 312 4.59 -5.31 17.51
C GLY A 312 5.51 -6.53 17.62
N PHE A 313 5.26 -7.58 16.83
CA PHE A 313 6.14 -8.74 16.74
C PHE A 313 7.54 -8.36 16.21
N ALA A 314 7.61 -7.48 15.21
CA ALA A 314 8.89 -6.98 14.70
C ALA A 314 9.70 -6.22 15.76
N ILE A 315 9.01 -5.39 16.57
CA ILE A 315 9.62 -4.64 17.67
C ILE A 315 10.13 -5.60 18.75
N LEU A 316 9.32 -6.58 19.16
CA LEU A 316 9.68 -7.57 20.18
C LEU A 316 10.85 -8.46 19.78
N THR A 317 10.97 -8.79 18.48
CA THR A 317 12.07 -9.61 17.96
C THR A 317 13.32 -8.80 17.63
N GLY A 318 13.32 -7.48 17.84
CA GLY A 318 14.46 -6.61 17.54
C GLY A 318 14.69 -6.36 16.04
N ASN A 319 13.77 -6.79 15.16
CA ASN A 319 13.86 -6.61 13.71
C ASN A 319 13.07 -5.38 13.21
N TRP A 320 12.92 -4.36 14.06
CA TRP A 320 12.24 -3.12 13.69
C TRP A 320 13.23 -2.00 13.37
N GLN A 321 14.30 -1.88 14.15
CA GLN A 321 15.35 -0.90 13.92
C GLN A 321 16.36 -1.44 12.92
N ASN A 322 16.93 -0.57 12.10
CA ASN A 322 18.05 -0.94 11.26
C ASN A 322 19.36 -0.97 12.06
N LYS A 323 20.40 -1.55 11.45
CA LYS A 323 21.71 -1.74 12.11
C LYS A 323 22.80 -0.78 11.60
N ILE A 324 22.41 0.28 10.89
CA ILE A 324 23.35 1.23 10.30
C ILE A 324 23.72 2.28 11.34
N THR A 325 25.02 2.48 11.54
CA THR A 325 25.56 3.45 12.50
C THR A 325 25.44 4.88 12.00
N LYS A 326 25.52 5.86 12.90
CA LYS A 326 25.44 7.29 12.54
C LYS A 326 26.62 7.71 11.65
N GLU A 327 27.79 7.14 11.87
CA GLU A 327 29.01 7.38 11.08
C GLU A 327 28.87 6.83 9.66
N GLU A 328 28.33 5.62 9.51
CA GLU A 328 28.01 5.03 8.20
C GLU A 328 27.00 5.87 7.44
N TYR A 329 25.97 6.41 8.12
CA TYR A 329 25.01 7.31 7.50
C TYR A 329 25.65 8.60 6.98
N LEU A 330 26.54 9.23 7.77
CA LEU A 330 27.27 10.42 7.32
C LEU A 330 28.19 10.11 6.13
N LEU A 331 28.86 8.96 6.14
CA LEU A 331 29.67 8.52 5.01
C LEU A 331 28.80 8.33 3.77
N HIS A 332 27.74 7.54 3.87
CA HIS A 332 26.87 7.24 2.73
C HIS A 332 26.11 8.46 2.21
N TYR A 333 25.78 9.42 3.08
CA TYR A 333 25.21 10.70 2.69
C TYR A 333 26.18 11.48 1.77
N ASN A 334 27.45 11.63 2.17
CA ASN A 334 28.44 12.37 1.39
C ASN A 334 28.69 11.79 -0.01
N TYR A 335 28.54 10.47 -0.16
CA TYR A 335 28.72 9.78 -1.44
C TYR A 335 27.40 9.42 -2.15
N MET A 336 26.24 9.84 -1.64
CA MET A 336 24.93 9.34 -2.10
C MET A 336 24.69 9.49 -3.61
N ASN A 337 25.20 10.58 -4.22
CA ASN A 337 25.06 10.89 -5.63
C ASN A 337 25.96 10.04 -6.54
N SER A 338 27.00 9.43 -5.96
CA SER A 338 27.90 8.51 -6.68
C SER A 338 27.35 7.09 -6.78
N TYR A 339 26.40 6.73 -5.91
CA TYR A 339 25.79 5.40 -5.90
C TYR A 339 24.83 5.24 -7.07
N GLY A 340 25.23 4.42 -8.04
CA GLY A 340 24.41 4.00 -9.17
C GLY A 340 23.28 3.05 -8.78
N HIS A 341 22.30 2.92 -9.67
CA HIS A 341 21.22 1.94 -9.60
C HIS A 341 21.25 1.11 -10.88
N PRO A 342 21.24 -0.23 -10.82
CA PRO A 342 21.19 -1.06 -12.02
C PRO A 342 19.88 -0.81 -12.77
N THR A 343 19.99 -0.20 -13.94
CA THR A 343 18.92 0.12 -14.88
C THR A 343 18.98 -0.80 -16.09
N GLY A 344 18.19 -1.87 -16.06
CA GLY A 344 17.91 -2.71 -17.23
C GLY A 344 18.65 -4.05 -17.27
N VAL A 345 18.30 -4.85 -18.28
CA VAL A 345 18.61 -6.29 -18.33
C VAL A 345 20.11 -6.58 -18.38
N LYS A 346 20.90 -5.78 -19.11
CA LYS A 346 22.35 -5.97 -19.23
C LYS A 346 23.06 -5.74 -17.88
N GLU A 347 22.64 -4.72 -17.15
CA GLU A 347 23.21 -4.37 -15.85
C GLU A 347 22.85 -5.40 -14.79
N PHE A 348 21.62 -5.94 -14.81
CA PHE A 348 21.24 -7.06 -13.93
C PHE A 348 22.06 -8.33 -14.21
N LYS A 349 22.29 -8.68 -15.49
CA LYS A 349 23.14 -9.82 -15.86
C LYS A 349 24.57 -9.64 -15.37
N LYS A 350 25.13 -8.44 -15.53
CA LYS A 350 26.47 -8.11 -15.04
C LYS A 350 26.53 -8.23 -13.51
N LEU A 351 25.55 -7.68 -12.79
CA LEU A 351 25.49 -7.78 -11.34
C LEU A 351 25.43 -9.24 -10.86
N ASN A 352 24.62 -10.08 -11.51
CA ASN A 352 24.58 -11.52 -11.18
C ASN A 352 25.95 -12.18 -11.36
N GLN A 353 26.64 -11.91 -12.48
CA GLN A 353 27.97 -12.47 -12.77
C GLN A 353 29.02 -11.99 -11.77
N ASP A 354 29.08 -10.68 -11.51
CA ASP A 354 30.05 -10.08 -10.59
C ASP A 354 29.91 -10.66 -9.18
N VAL A 355 28.66 -10.82 -8.72
CA VAL A 355 28.36 -11.36 -7.39
C VAL A 355 28.64 -12.87 -7.30
N GLU A 356 28.37 -13.64 -8.36
CA GLU A 356 28.72 -15.06 -8.43
C GLU A 356 30.24 -15.28 -8.37
N LEU A 357 31.02 -14.48 -9.11
CA LEU A 357 32.47 -14.53 -9.11
C LEU A 357 33.05 -14.20 -7.72
N GLN A 358 32.55 -13.14 -7.07
CA GLN A 358 32.96 -12.79 -5.71
C GLN A 358 32.67 -13.90 -4.70
N ASN A 359 31.51 -14.55 -4.82
CA ASN A 359 31.15 -15.65 -3.94
C ASN A 359 32.01 -16.90 -4.19
N GLN A 360 32.38 -17.17 -5.44
CA GLN A 360 33.33 -18.24 -5.78
C GLN A 360 34.72 -17.97 -5.20
N GLN A 361 35.25 -16.75 -5.34
CA GLN A 361 36.52 -16.34 -4.73
C GLN A 361 36.50 -16.48 -3.21
N LYS A 362 35.43 -16.00 -2.55
CA LYS A 362 35.29 -16.12 -1.09
C LYS A 362 35.22 -17.56 -0.59
N ASN A 363 34.72 -18.49 -1.42
CA ASN A 363 34.70 -19.92 -1.12
C ASN A 363 36.06 -20.60 -1.38
N LEU A 364 36.87 -20.07 -2.30
CA LEU A 364 38.25 -20.50 -2.53
C LEU A 364 39.17 -20.04 -1.39
N ASP A 365 39.04 -18.80 -0.92
CA ASP A 365 39.85 -18.25 0.19
C ASP A 365 39.54 -18.88 1.56
N ARG A 366 38.42 -19.61 1.68
CA ARG A 366 38.01 -20.33 2.89
C ARG A 366 38.46 -21.79 2.94
N LYS A 367 38.95 -22.34 1.82
CA LYS A 367 39.54 -23.68 1.74
C LYS A 367 41.04 -23.58 1.84
#